data_AF-A0A351T8J8-F1
#
_entry.id   AF-A0A351T8J8-F1
#
_cell.length_a   1.000
_cell.length_b   1.000
_cell.length_c   1.000
_cell.angle_alpha   90.00
_cell.angle_beta   90.00
_cell.angle_gamma   90.00
#
_symmetry.space_group_name_H-M   'P 1'
#
loop_
_entity.id
_entity.type
_entity.pdbx_description
1 polymer ?
#
loop_
_entity_poly.entity_id
_entity_poly.type
_entity_poly.pdbx_seq_one_letter_code
_entity_poly.pdbx_strand_id
1 'polypeptide(L)' 'ELVESYAQRGVNLIRIAGGWAFRTASDLAFLLREEVTRERKLSAAAVETLAIIAYHQPVTRGEIEEIRGVSVSRGT' A
#
# COMPACT_ATOMS: atom_id res chain seq x y z
N GLU A 1 34.67 23.07 5.51
CA GLU A 1 33.90 24.08 4.76
C GLU A 1 32.54 23.59 4.23
N LEU A 2 32.46 22.80 3.14
CA LEU A 2 31.15 22.44 2.56
C LEU A 2 30.28 21.53 3.46
N VAL A 3 30.91 20.65 4.24
CA VAL A 3 30.18 19.83 5.23
C VAL A 3 29.58 20.70 6.32
N GLU A 4 30.35 21.67 6.84
CA GLU A 4 29.91 22.57 7.92
C GLU A 4 28.80 23.52 7.45
N SER A 5 28.91 24.06 6.22
CA SER A 5 27.90 24.97 5.68
C SER A 5 26.54 24.30 5.43
N TYR A 6 26.52 22.97 5.30
CA TYR A 6 25.33 22.15 5.13
C TYR A 6 24.90 21.41 6.41
N ALA A 7 25.61 21.55 7.52
CA ALA A 7 25.31 20.81 8.76
C ALA A 7 23.95 21.19 9.39
N GLN A 8 23.45 22.40 9.12
CA GLN A 8 22.18 22.92 9.65
C GLN A 8 21.12 23.12 8.56
N ARG A 9 21.34 22.56 7.36
CA ARG A 9 20.40 22.64 6.23
C ARG A 9 19.59 21.35 6.14
N GLY A 10 18.47 21.40 5.41
CA GLY A 10 17.61 20.24 5.17
C GLY A 10 18.25 19.13 4.30
N VAL A 11 19.44 19.38 3.76
CA VAL A 11 20.30 18.35 3.17
C VAL A 11 21.70 18.47 3.76
N ASN A 12 22.33 17.34 4.05
CA ASN A 12 23.69 17.27 4.56
C ASN A 12 24.60 16.56 3.56
N LEU A 13 25.84 17.00 3.49
CA LEU A 13 26.87 16.38 2.68
C LEU A 13 27.56 15.28 3.50
N ILE A 14 27.44 14.03 3.07
CA ILE A 14 27.99 12.86 3.80
C ILE A 14 28.93 12.04 2.92
N ARG A 15 29.89 11.36 3.55
CA ARG A 15 30.86 10.48 2.87
C ARG A 15 30.42 9.02 3.03
N ILE A 16 30.17 8.33 1.91
CA ILE A 16 29.76 6.92 1.88
C ILE A 16 30.55 6.19 0.80
N ALA A 17 31.05 4.98 1.11
CA ALA A 17 31.75 4.11 0.16
C ALA A 17 32.86 4.83 -0.65
N GLY A 18 33.59 5.74 0.01
CA GLY A 18 34.68 6.51 -0.61
C GLY A 18 34.23 7.75 -1.39
N GLY A 19 32.94 7.93 -1.67
CA GLY A 19 32.36 9.08 -2.37
C GLY A 19 31.63 10.05 -1.44
N TRP A 20 31.28 11.23 -1.99
CA TRP A 20 30.46 12.24 -1.33
C TRP A 20 29.07 12.30 -1.94
N ALA A 21 28.04 12.39 -1.11
CA ALA A 21 26.66 12.52 -1.56
C ALA A 21 25.86 13.44 -0.64
N PHE A 22 24.95 14.21 -1.23
CA PHE A 22 23.91 14.86 -0.45
C PHE A 22 22.84 13.84 -0.06
N ARG A 23 22.38 13.96 1.19
CA ARG A 23 21.21 13.25 1.73
C ARG A 23 20.35 14.23 2.50
N THR A 24 19.07 13.91 2.61
CA THR A 24 18.15 14.68 3.46
C THR A 24 18.58 14.59 4.92
N ALA A 25 18.42 15.70 5.63
CA ALA A 25 18.75 15.79 7.04
C ALA A 25 17.86 14.83 7.85
N SER A 26 18.45 14.15 8.85
CA SER A 26 17.78 13.07 9.58
C SER A 26 16.60 13.55 10.42
N ASP A 27 16.62 14.80 10.86
CA ASP A 27 15.54 15.49 11.55
C ASP A 27 14.31 15.69 10.66
N LEU A 28 14.46 15.72 9.33
CA LEU A 28 13.35 15.82 8.38
C LEU A 28 12.76 14.47 7.97
N ALA A 29 13.31 13.35 8.45
CA ALA A 29 12.89 12.01 8.04
C ALA A 29 11.39 11.74 8.28
N PHE A 30 10.80 12.33 9.32
CA PHE A 30 9.37 12.16 9.63
C PHE A 30 8.45 12.89 8.64
N LEU A 31 8.89 14.01 8.06
CA LEU A 31 8.12 14.76 7.06
C LEU A 31 8.14 14.09 5.68
N LEU A 32 9.16 13.28 5.43
CA LEU A 32 9.42 12.64 4.14
C LEU A 32 9.02 11.16 4.12
N ARG A 33 8.51 10.66 5.25
CA ARG A 33 7.92 9.33 5.32
C ARG A 33 6.53 9.39 4.70
N GLU A 34 6.40 8.84 3.51
CA GLU A 34 5.10 8.60 2.91
C GLU A 34 4.46 7.38 3.60
N GLU A 35 3.33 7.59 4.28
CA GLU A 35 2.50 6.49 4.78
C GLU A 35 1.68 5.91 3.63
N VAL A 36 2.30 4.99 2.88
CA VAL A 36 1.61 4.27 1.81
C VAL A 36 0.75 3.18 2.43
N THR A 37 -0.53 3.47 2.64
CA THR A 37 -1.51 2.42 2.92
C THR A 37 -1.70 1.58 1.66
N ARG A 38 -1.11 0.39 1.63
CA ARG A 38 -1.26 -0.51 0.50
C ARG A 38 -2.65 -1.12 0.52
N GLU A 39 -3.56 -0.57 -0.28
CA GLU A 39 -4.86 -1.18 -0.50
C GLU A 39 -4.68 -2.60 -1.08
N ARG A 40 -5.23 -3.60 -0.39
CA ARG A 40 -5.24 -4.96 -0.90
C ARG A 40 -6.40 -5.07 -1.90
N LYS A 41 -6.07 -5.37 -3.15
CA LYS A 41 -7.08 -5.68 -4.16
C LYS A 41 -7.95 -6.85 -3.70
N LEU A 42 -9.24 -6.78 -4.00
CA LEU A 42 -10.15 -7.91 -3.86
C LEU A 42 -9.64 -9.11 -4.65
N SER A 43 -9.84 -10.32 -4.12
CA SER A 43 -9.54 -11.56 -4.86
C SER A 43 -10.50 -11.70 -6.04
N ALA A 44 -10.12 -12.51 -7.03
CA ALA A 44 -11.01 -12.83 -8.16
C ALA A 44 -12.37 -13.36 -7.69
N ALA A 45 -12.38 -14.25 -6.68
CA ALA A 45 -13.61 -14.79 -6.09
C ALA A 45 -14.48 -13.71 -5.41
N ALA A 46 -13.85 -12.71 -4.77
CA ALA A 46 -14.58 -11.60 -4.16
C ALA A 46 -15.16 -10.65 -5.23
N VAL A 47 -14.42 -10.39 -6.32
CA VAL A 47 -14.91 -9.59 -7.44
C VAL A 47 -16.06 -10.29 -8.17
N GLU A 48 -15.96 -11.60 -8.38
CA GLU A 48 -17.03 -12.41 -8.97
C GLU A 48 -18.31 -12.36 -8.12
N THR A 49 -18.17 -12.52 -6.80
CA THR A 49 -19.29 -12.39 -5.86
C THR A 49 -19.91 -10.98 -5.91
N LEU A 50 -19.08 -9.94 -5.95
CA LEU A 50 -19.53 -8.55 -6.05
C LEU A 50 -20.31 -8.31 -7.35
N ALA A 51 -19.86 -8.87 -8.48
CA ALA A 51 -20.55 -8.76 -9.75
C ALA A 51 -21.95 -9.40 -9.70
N ILE A 52 -22.09 -10.57 -9.09
CA ILE A 52 -23.39 -11.23 -8.94
C ILE A 52 -24.34 -10.34 -8.12
N ILE A 53 -23.87 -9.80 -6.98
CA ILE A 53 -24.69 -8.91 -6.15
C ILE A 53 -25.10 -7.65 -6.94
N ALA A 54 -24.17 -7.03 -7.65
CA ALA A 54 -24.42 -5.78 -8.37
C ALA A 54 -25.48 -5.93 -9.48
N TYR A 55 -25.49 -7.07 -10.20
CA TYR A 55 -26.39 -7.28 -11.34
C TYR A 55 -27.65 -8.09 -11.01
N HIS A 56 -27.68 -8.84 -9.90
CA HIS A 56 -28.80 -9.71 -9.55
C HIS A 56 -29.49 -9.34 -8.24
N GLN A 57 -29.18 -8.21 -7.60
CA GLN A 57 -29.90 -7.78 -6.40
C GLN A 57 -31.40 -7.55 -6.68
N PRO A 58 -32.30 -7.99 -5.76
CA PRO A 58 -32.03 -8.70 -4.51
C PRO A 58 -31.68 -10.18 -4.75
N VAL A 59 -30.58 -10.65 -4.15
CA VAL A 59 -30.08 -12.03 -4.27
C VAL A 59 -29.61 -12.55 -2.91
N THR A 60 -29.86 -13.83 -2.65
CA THR A 60 -29.48 -14.55 -1.43
C THR A 60 -28.12 -15.21 -1.56
N ARG A 61 -27.53 -15.59 -0.41
CA ARG A 61 -26.27 -16.35 -0.41
C ARG A 61 -26.38 -17.68 -1.17
N GLY A 62 -27.49 -18.38 -1.03
CA GLY A 62 -27.71 -19.67 -1.71
C GLY A 62 -27.72 -19.51 -3.23
N GLU A 63 -28.40 -18.48 -3.74
CA GLU A 63 -28.41 -18.17 -5.17
C GLU A 63 -27.03 -17.76 -5.69
N ILE A 64 -26.23 -17.01 -4.90
CA ILE A 64 -24.85 -16.70 -5.26
C ILE A 64 -23.99 -17.97 -5.35
N GLU A 65 -24.13 -18.89 -4.40
CA GLU A 65 -23.40 -20.17 -4.39
C GLU A 65 -23.82 -21.08 -5.55
N GLU A 66 -25.11 -21.07 -5.91
CA GLU A 66 -25.65 -21.79 -7.06
C GLU A 66 -25.08 -21.25 -8.38
N ILE A 67 -25.05 -19.92 -8.55
CA ILE A 67 -24.46 -19.27 -9.74
C ILE A 67 -22.96 -19.54 -9.85
N ARG A 68 -22.22 -19.50 -8.73
CA ARG A 68 -20.77 -19.72 -8.72
C ARG A 68 -20.38 -21.21 -8.74
N GLY A 69 -21.29 -22.11 -8.41
CA GLY A 69 -21.02 -23.55 -8.27
C GLY A 69 -20.04 -23.91 -7.15
N VAL A 70 -19.73 -22.98 -6.25
CA VAL A 70 -18.78 -23.16 -5.13
C VAL A 70 -19.27 -22.43 -3.89
N SER A 71 -19.00 -23.00 -2.71
CA SER A 71 -19.38 -22.39 -1.43
C SER A 71 -18.66 -21.07 -1.16
N VAL A 72 -19.37 -20.08 -0.62
CA VAL A 72 -18.82 -18.75 -0.24
C VAL A 72 -18.30 -18.75 1.21
N SER A 73 -18.40 -19.88 1.91
CA SER A 73 -18.00 -20.07 3.30
C SER A 73 -16.51 -20.45 3.45
N ARG A 74 -15.80 -19.83 4.40
CA ARG A 74 -14.80 -20.59 5.18
C ARG A 74 -15.61 -21.33 6.23
N GLY A 75 -15.56 -22.67 6.20
CA GLY A 75 -16.21 -23.50 7.23
C GLY A 75 -15.97 -22.91 8.61
N THR A 76 -17.04 -22.86 9.40
CA THR A 76 -17.00 -22.48 10.82
C THR A 76 -15.95 -23.29 11.57
#